data_AF-A0A976K826-F1
#
_entry.id   AF-A0A976K826-F1
#
_cell.length_a   1.000
_cell.length_b   1.000
_cell.length_c   1.000
_cell.angle_alpha   90.00
_cell.angle_beta   90.00
_cell.angle_gamma   90.00
#
_symmetry.space_group_name_H-M   'P 1'
#
loop_
_entity.id
_entity.type
_entity.pdbx_description
1 polymer ?
#
loop_
_entity_poly.entity_id
_entity_poly.type
_entity_poly.pdbx_seq_one_letter_code
_entity_poly.pdbx_strand_id
1 'polypeptide(L)'
;MLLVRIVGLTVASWLLTLGAQTGAGSESDKLGEIDRQVLARIESVPLGLPSVPLPEENSPTAAKIRLGRRLFLDERLSSGGDLSCAACHHPEQGFTSNETRTAVGNHGKILRRNSPSLFNVAFAAPFFHDGRQPELDLQPLETLVDPDEMAFPSLAAMVARVELLPEYEGRFEEAFEGPPSAERIGRALGSYLRTLLSANSPFDRWYFGGETDAVIPAAKRGFFLFFGGAGCGECHRVTQEAALFTDHDFHDTGVAWAGDDPGRYEVTHDPAHRWQIKTPILRNVALTSPYMHDGSLATLAEVVEFYNQGGFPHEGVDPRIQPLGLSEQEEAELVKFLESLTGDNVDELVREARSHAASDVSD
;
A
#
# COMPACT_ATOMS: atom_id res chain seq x y z
N MET A 1 79.81 -42.69 17.19
CA MET A 1 79.91 -42.33 18.62
C MET A 1 79.48 -40.88 18.77
N LEU A 2 78.52 -40.66 19.67
CA LEU A 2 78.16 -39.44 20.40
C LEU A 2 77.89 -38.09 19.67
N LEU A 3 76.63 -37.66 19.87
CA LEU A 3 76.07 -36.31 20.00
C LEU A 3 77.02 -35.10 20.08
N VAL A 4 76.56 -33.95 19.57
CA VAL A 4 76.19 -32.74 20.36
C VAL A 4 75.36 -31.76 19.50
N ARG A 5 74.30 -31.20 20.12
CA ARG A 5 73.39 -30.13 19.65
C ARG A 5 74.11 -28.77 19.54
N ILE A 6 73.63 -27.86 18.70
CA ILE A 6 73.42 -26.43 19.04
C ILE A 6 72.38 -25.82 18.06
N VAL A 7 71.50 -25.01 18.65
CA VAL A 7 70.37 -24.28 18.08
C VAL A 7 70.83 -22.93 17.53
N GLY A 8 70.20 -22.45 16.44
CA GLY A 8 70.34 -21.07 15.97
C GLY A 8 69.17 -20.65 15.07
N LEU A 9 68.31 -19.78 15.59
CA LEU A 9 67.12 -19.21 14.94
C LEU A 9 67.47 -18.31 13.75
N THR A 10 66.64 -18.33 12.71
CA THR A 10 66.45 -17.19 11.80
C THR A 10 64.96 -16.90 11.64
N VAL A 11 64.61 -15.64 11.85
CA VAL A 11 63.25 -15.08 11.83
C VAL A 11 62.91 -14.68 10.40
N ALA A 12 61.87 -15.28 9.82
CA ALA A 12 61.31 -14.85 8.53
C ALA A 12 60.11 -13.93 8.78
N SER A 13 60.23 -12.67 8.36
CA SER A 13 59.11 -11.72 8.31
C SER A 13 58.10 -12.15 7.26
N TRP A 14 56.84 -12.33 7.67
CA TRP A 14 55.70 -12.37 6.78
C TRP A 14 54.94 -11.05 6.91
N LEU A 15 54.98 -10.25 5.84
CA LEU A 15 54.11 -9.08 5.64
C LEU A 15 52.67 -9.58 5.43
N LEU A 16 51.84 -9.48 6.46
CA LEU A 16 50.38 -9.61 6.34
C LEU A 16 49.84 -8.28 5.77
N THR A 17 49.44 -8.31 4.51
CA THR A 17 48.58 -7.29 3.92
C THR A 17 47.22 -7.33 4.63
N LEU A 18 46.89 -6.29 5.39
CA LEU A 18 45.51 -6.03 5.82
C LEU A 18 44.66 -5.76 4.57
N GLY A 19 43.84 -6.74 4.18
CA GLY A 19 42.68 -6.47 3.34
C GLY A 19 41.67 -5.69 4.17
N ALA A 20 41.35 -4.47 3.74
CA ALA A 20 40.23 -3.71 4.27
C ALA A 20 38.94 -4.47 3.94
N GLN A 21 38.32 -5.08 4.95
CA GLN A 21 36.92 -5.50 4.87
C GLN A 21 36.07 -4.24 4.92
N THR A 22 35.50 -3.87 3.76
CA THR A 22 34.38 -2.94 3.70
C THR A 22 33.22 -3.57 4.45
N GLY A 23 32.83 -2.95 5.57
CA GLY A 23 31.81 -3.48 6.47
C GLY A 23 30.44 -3.52 5.82
N ALA A 24 29.98 -4.72 5.48
CA ALA A 24 28.56 -5.03 5.44
C ALA A 24 28.15 -5.43 6.87
N GLY A 25 27.30 -4.63 7.52
CA GLY A 25 26.76 -4.95 8.85
C GLY A 25 26.04 -6.31 8.87
N SER A 26 25.98 -6.93 10.05
CA SER A 26 25.31 -8.24 10.21
C SER A 26 23.83 -8.15 9.84
N GLU A 27 23.22 -9.29 9.51
CA GLU A 27 21.82 -9.33 9.11
C GLU A 27 20.87 -8.87 10.23
N SER A 28 21.19 -9.19 11.48
CA SER A 28 20.51 -8.66 12.67
C SER A 28 20.64 -7.14 12.78
N ASP A 29 21.79 -6.57 12.43
CA ASP A 29 21.98 -5.11 12.45
C ASP A 29 21.13 -4.42 11.39
N LYS A 30 20.99 -5.03 10.21
CA LYS A 30 20.14 -4.53 9.12
C LYS A 30 18.66 -4.58 9.49
N LEU A 31 18.20 -5.67 10.08
CA LEU A 31 16.81 -5.82 10.53
C LEU A 31 16.47 -4.79 11.62
N GLY A 32 17.36 -4.62 12.61
CA GLY A 32 17.18 -3.62 13.65
C GLY A 32 17.20 -2.17 13.15
N GLU A 33 17.89 -1.90 12.05
CA GLU A 33 17.84 -0.58 11.40
C GLU A 33 16.51 -0.35 10.67
N ILE A 34 16.01 -1.33 9.93
CA ILE A 34 14.70 -1.26 9.26
C ILE A 34 13.58 -1.04 10.29
N ASP A 35 13.62 -1.78 11.40
CA ASP A 35 12.64 -1.62 12.47
C ASP A 35 12.62 -0.19 13.04
N ARG A 36 13.80 0.41 13.25
CA ARG A 36 13.91 1.80 13.71
C ARG A 36 13.36 2.79 12.70
N GLN A 37 13.71 2.64 11.41
CA GLN A 37 13.25 3.53 10.35
C GLN A 37 11.73 3.49 10.19
N VAL A 38 11.15 2.29 10.19
CA VAL A 38 9.70 2.09 10.08
C VAL A 38 8.96 2.70 11.26
N LEU A 39 9.42 2.47 12.50
CA LEU A 39 8.80 3.05 13.69
C LEU A 39 8.93 4.58 13.70
N ALA A 40 10.09 5.12 13.33
CA ALA A 40 10.30 6.56 13.21
C ALA A 40 9.34 7.20 12.20
N ARG A 41 9.02 6.51 11.09
CA ARG A 41 8.05 7.00 10.09
C ARG A 41 6.61 7.04 10.63
N ILE A 42 6.25 6.16 11.56
CA ILE A 42 4.94 6.18 12.22
C ILE A 42 4.87 7.33 13.23
N GLU A 43 5.93 7.51 14.02
CA GLU A 43 6.02 8.58 15.02
C GLU A 43 6.09 9.98 14.39
N SER A 44 6.82 10.10 13.28
CA SER A 44 6.98 11.32 12.50
C SER A 44 6.65 11.03 11.04
N VAL A 45 5.38 11.21 10.70
CA VAL A 45 4.88 10.96 9.34
C VAL A 45 5.57 11.85 8.31
N PRO A 46 5.83 11.35 7.09
CA PRO A 46 6.34 12.18 6.00
C PRO A 46 5.43 13.37 5.71
N LEU A 47 6.03 14.48 5.26
CA LEU A 47 5.33 15.73 4.98
C LEU A 47 4.10 15.51 4.08
N GLY A 48 2.96 16.04 4.52
CA GLY A 48 1.68 15.98 3.79
C GLY A 48 0.73 14.86 4.22
N LEU A 49 1.16 13.95 5.11
CA LEU A 49 0.25 12.99 5.75
C LEU A 49 -0.23 13.50 7.11
N PRO A 50 -1.46 13.12 7.52
CA PRO A 50 -1.88 13.33 8.90
C PRO A 50 -1.21 12.30 9.82
N SER A 51 -1.34 12.48 11.14
CA SER A 51 -0.90 11.49 12.12
C SER A 51 -1.58 10.14 11.88
N VAL A 52 -0.81 9.05 11.95
CA VAL A 52 -1.32 7.68 11.74
C VAL A 52 -2.40 7.34 12.78
N PRO A 53 -3.55 6.77 12.38
CA PRO A 53 -4.52 6.21 13.33
C PRO A 53 -3.93 4.98 14.05
N LEU A 54 -3.63 5.14 15.34
CA LEU A 54 -3.08 4.08 16.20
C LEU A 54 -4.15 3.59 17.18
N PRO A 55 -4.79 2.43 16.94
CA PRO A 55 -5.70 1.85 17.92
C PRO A 55 -4.93 1.42 19.18
N GLU A 56 -5.49 1.69 20.36
CA GLU A 56 -4.87 1.34 21.64
C GLU A 56 -4.56 -0.16 21.71
N GLU A 57 -5.55 -0.98 21.36
CA GLU A 57 -5.46 -2.45 21.37
C GLU A 57 -4.49 -3.03 20.31
N ASN A 58 -4.07 -2.22 19.33
CA ASN A 58 -3.14 -2.67 18.29
C ASN A 58 -2.15 -1.58 17.84
N SER A 59 -1.51 -0.92 18.82
CA SER A 59 -0.40 -0.02 18.51
C SER A 59 0.76 -0.82 17.87
N PRO A 60 1.32 -0.37 16.73
CA PRO A 60 2.40 -1.06 16.04
C PRO A 60 3.65 -1.17 16.90
N THR A 61 4.26 -2.35 16.92
CA THR A 61 5.60 -2.60 17.46
C THR A 61 6.44 -3.27 16.38
N ALA A 62 7.76 -3.26 16.51
CA ALA A 62 8.64 -3.94 15.58
C ALA A 62 8.23 -5.42 15.39
N ALA A 63 7.97 -6.15 16.49
CA ALA A 63 7.53 -7.55 16.42
C ALA A 63 6.22 -7.74 15.64
N LYS A 64 5.20 -6.90 15.88
CA LYS A 64 3.92 -6.96 15.15
C LYS A 64 4.09 -6.64 13.66
N ILE A 65 4.91 -5.64 13.34
CA ILE A 65 5.18 -5.22 11.95
C ILE A 65 5.93 -6.32 11.19
N ARG A 66 6.96 -6.92 11.79
CA ARG A 66 7.71 -8.03 11.17
C ARG A 66 6.81 -9.24 10.93
N LEU A 67 5.98 -9.59 11.92
CA LEU A 67 5.00 -10.67 11.79
C LEU A 67 3.97 -10.38 10.69
N GLY A 68 3.43 -9.17 10.64
CA GLY A 68 2.49 -8.74 9.60
C GLY A 68 3.10 -8.78 8.19
N ARG A 69 4.32 -8.26 8.03
CA ARG A 69 5.04 -8.29 6.75
C ARG A 69 5.29 -9.71 6.27
N ARG A 70 5.60 -10.62 7.19
CA ARG A 70 5.75 -12.05 6.86
C ARG A 70 4.44 -12.65 6.38
N LEU A 71 3.36 -12.48 7.12
CA LEU A 71 2.02 -12.98 6.74
C LEU A 71 1.59 -12.44 5.38
N PHE A 72 1.89 -11.16 5.09
CA PHE A 72 1.55 -10.50 3.83
C PHE A 72 2.18 -11.15 2.60
N LEU A 73 3.38 -11.73 2.75
CA LEU A 73 4.15 -12.36 1.68
C LEU A 73 4.00 -13.89 1.63
N ASP A 74 3.33 -14.50 2.61
CA ASP A 74 3.28 -15.96 2.74
C ASP A 74 2.15 -16.54 1.88
N GLU A 75 2.50 -17.22 0.79
CA GLU A 75 1.54 -17.88 -0.10
C GLU A 75 0.74 -18.99 0.59
N ARG A 76 1.26 -19.53 1.70
CA ARG A 76 0.58 -20.57 2.50
C ARG A 76 -0.60 -20.02 3.30
N LEU A 77 -0.79 -18.69 3.29
CA LEU A 77 -2.00 -17.99 3.75
C LEU A 77 -3.11 -17.94 2.70
N SER A 78 -3.01 -18.73 1.64
CA SER A 78 -4.17 -19.14 0.84
C SER A 78 -4.51 -20.61 1.07
N SER A 79 -5.74 -20.98 0.74
CA SER A 79 -6.23 -22.35 0.81
C SER A 79 -5.39 -23.29 -0.06
N GLY A 80 -5.08 -22.85 -1.28
CA GLY A 80 -4.25 -23.56 -2.26
C GLY A 80 -2.74 -23.53 -1.96
N GLY A 81 -2.28 -22.55 -1.19
CA GLY A 81 -0.87 -22.39 -0.85
C GLY A 81 -0.03 -21.73 -1.95
N ASP A 82 -0.67 -20.97 -2.83
CA ASP A 82 -0.13 -20.37 -4.06
C ASP A 82 -0.44 -18.87 -4.23
N LEU A 83 -1.18 -18.27 -3.29
CA LEU A 83 -1.51 -16.84 -3.28
C LEU A 83 -1.16 -16.19 -1.94
N SER A 84 -0.51 -15.03 -2.00
CA SER A 84 -0.27 -14.14 -0.85
C SER A 84 -0.96 -12.79 -1.08
N CYS A 85 -0.98 -11.90 -0.09
CA CYS A 85 -1.49 -10.54 -0.29
C CYS A 85 -0.71 -9.80 -1.40
N ALA A 86 0.60 -10.07 -1.50
CA ALA A 86 1.47 -9.51 -2.52
C ALA A 86 1.23 -10.05 -3.94
N ALA A 87 0.38 -11.07 -4.12
CA ALA A 87 -0.04 -11.54 -5.44
C ALA A 87 -1.07 -10.61 -6.12
N CYS A 88 -1.76 -9.77 -5.34
CA CYS A 88 -2.69 -8.75 -5.85
C CYS A 88 -2.21 -7.32 -5.52
N HIS A 89 -1.39 -7.18 -4.49
CA HIS A 89 -0.83 -5.91 -4.03
C HIS A 89 0.69 -5.91 -4.15
N HIS A 90 1.20 -6.03 -5.39
CA HIS A 90 2.64 -6.15 -5.65
C HIS A 90 3.36 -4.87 -5.23
N PRO A 91 4.37 -4.94 -4.33
CA PRO A 91 5.11 -3.75 -3.90
C PRO A 91 5.66 -2.93 -5.07
N GLU A 92 6.22 -3.60 -6.07
CA GLU A 92 6.87 -3.01 -7.24
C GLU A 92 5.90 -2.29 -8.18
N GLN A 93 4.63 -2.65 -8.12
CA GLN A 93 3.56 -2.07 -8.94
C GLN A 93 2.77 -1.03 -8.15
N GLY A 94 3.33 -0.51 -7.05
CA GLY A 94 2.67 0.47 -6.19
C GLY A 94 1.68 -0.16 -5.20
N PHE A 95 1.97 -1.38 -4.72
CA PHE A 95 1.10 -2.18 -3.86
C PHE A 95 -0.31 -2.39 -4.46
N THR A 96 -0.36 -2.59 -5.77
CA THR A 96 -1.56 -2.93 -6.56
C THR A 96 -1.16 -3.95 -7.65
N SER A 97 -2.10 -4.33 -8.50
CA SER A 97 -1.88 -5.10 -9.74
C SER A 97 -2.03 -4.15 -10.92
N ASN A 98 -0.91 -3.62 -11.44
CA ASN A 98 -0.93 -2.59 -12.47
C ASN A 98 -0.80 -3.11 -13.92
N GLU A 99 -0.58 -4.41 -14.09
CA GLU A 99 -0.52 -5.07 -15.40
C GLU A 99 -1.85 -5.66 -15.85
N THR A 100 -2.86 -5.69 -14.97
CA THR A 100 -4.20 -6.23 -15.24
C THR A 100 -5.29 -5.26 -14.80
N ARG A 101 -6.48 -5.35 -15.41
CA ARG A 101 -7.64 -4.55 -14.99
C ARG A 101 -8.08 -4.90 -13.57
N THR A 102 -8.20 -6.20 -13.32
CA THR A 102 -8.54 -6.77 -12.03
C THR A 102 -7.60 -7.94 -11.73
N ALA A 103 -7.40 -8.21 -10.44
CA ALA A 103 -6.48 -9.26 -10.02
C ALA A 103 -7.07 -10.66 -10.28
N VAL A 104 -6.18 -11.66 -10.26
CA VAL A 104 -6.51 -13.07 -10.41
C VAL A 104 -6.41 -13.72 -9.03
N GLY A 105 -7.53 -14.19 -8.52
CA GLY A 105 -7.60 -14.88 -7.23
C GLY A 105 -7.58 -16.41 -7.36
N ASN A 106 -8.18 -17.08 -6.39
CA ASN A 106 -8.12 -18.52 -6.20
C ASN A 106 -8.49 -19.29 -7.48
N HIS A 107 -7.67 -20.30 -7.82
CA HIS A 107 -7.84 -21.14 -9.01
C HIS A 107 -7.99 -20.37 -10.34
N GLY A 108 -7.36 -19.20 -10.47
CA GLY A 108 -7.39 -18.41 -11.70
C GLY A 108 -8.66 -17.58 -11.88
N LYS A 109 -9.45 -17.39 -10.81
CA LYS A 109 -10.66 -16.59 -10.83
C LYS A 109 -10.32 -15.12 -11.10
N ILE A 110 -10.88 -14.54 -12.15
CA ILE A 110 -10.80 -13.09 -12.38
C ILE A 110 -11.73 -12.39 -11.40
N LEU A 111 -11.17 -11.49 -10.58
CA LEU A 111 -11.94 -10.70 -9.62
C LEU A 111 -12.73 -9.60 -10.32
N ARG A 112 -13.81 -9.14 -9.67
CA ARG A 112 -14.71 -8.14 -10.25
C ARG A 112 -14.14 -6.71 -10.20
N ARG A 113 -13.38 -6.38 -9.15
CA ARG A 113 -12.88 -5.02 -8.90
C ARG A 113 -11.36 -4.97 -8.99
N ASN A 114 -10.84 -3.81 -9.38
CA ASN A 114 -9.43 -3.48 -9.34
C ASN A 114 -8.92 -3.48 -7.89
N SER A 115 -7.72 -4.01 -7.67
CA SER A 115 -7.06 -4.01 -6.36
C SER A 115 -6.52 -2.61 -6.06
N PRO A 116 -7.05 -1.88 -5.07
CA PRO A 116 -6.54 -0.54 -4.76
C PRO A 116 -5.10 -0.62 -4.25
N SER A 117 -4.33 0.47 -4.42
CA SER A 117 -3.01 0.58 -3.79
C SER A 117 -3.11 0.51 -2.26
N LEU A 118 -2.14 -0.13 -1.61
CA LEU A 118 -2.00 -0.13 -0.16
C LEU A 118 -1.14 1.02 0.37
N PHE A 119 -0.61 1.89 -0.48
CA PHE A 119 0.02 3.11 0.01
C PHE A 119 -1.00 3.95 0.78
N ASN A 120 -0.61 4.38 1.97
CA ASN A 120 -1.41 5.21 2.86
C ASN A 120 -2.74 4.56 3.29
N VAL A 121 -2.86 3.23 3.22
CA VAL A 121 -4.09 2.50 3.58
C VAL A 121 -4.48 2.70 5.05
N ALA A 122 -3.54 3.07 5.91
CA ALA A 122 -3.80 3.48 7.29
C ALA A 122 -4.91 4.54 7.43
N PHE A 123 -5.08 5.38 6.41
CA PHE A 123 -6.03 6.48 6.39
C PHE A 123 -7.26 6.19 5.53
N ALA A 124 -7.39 5.00 4.95
CA ALA A 124 -8.37 4.75 3.90
C ALA A 124 -9.78 4.41 4.39
N ALA A 125 -9.99 4.26 5.70
CA ALA A 125 -11.27 3.83 6.27
C ALA A 125 -12.46 4.72 5.81
N PRO A 126 -13.64 4.13 5.54
CA PRO A 126 -13.91 2.69 5.51
C PRO A 126 -13.22 2.00 4.31
N PHE A 127 -12.93 0.71 4.45
CA PHE A 127 -12.18 -0.10 3.48
C PHE A 127 -13.06 -0.75 2.41
N PHE A 128 -12.42 -1.23 1.34
CA PHE A 128 -13.02 -1.66 0.07
C PHE A 128 -13.68 -0.51 -0.72
N HIS A 129 -13.94 -0.75 -2.01
CA HIS A 129 -14.61 0.22 -2.89
C HIS A 129 -16.05 0.53 -2.47
N ASP A 130 -16.71 -0.41 -1.79
CA ASP A 130 -18.08 -0.31 -1.28
C ASP A 130 -18.16 0.11 0.20
N GLY A 131 -17.02 0.20 0.90
CA GLY A 131 -16.96 0.66 2.28
C GLY A 131 -17.43 -0.34 3.33
N ARG A 132 -17.52 -1.64 3.01
CA ARG A 132 -18.15 -2.63 3.91
C ARG A 132 -17.42 -2.87 5.23
N GLN A 133 -16.14 -2.50 5.32
CA GLN A 133 -15.31 -2.79 6.48
C GLN A 133 -14.76 -1.50 7.11
N PRO A 134 -15.12 -1.16 8.36
CA PRO A 134 -14.62 0.05 9.02
C PRO A 134 -13.19 -0.08 9.58
N GLU A 135 -12.70 -1.28 9.85
CA GLU A 135 -11.47 -1.50 10.63
C GLU A 135 -10.36 -2.17 9.81
N LEU A 136 -9.17 -1.56 9.81
CA LEU A 136 -8.01 -2.05 9.05
C LEU A 136 -7.56 -3.43 9.51
N ASP A 137 -7.73 -3.73 10.79
CA ASP A 137 -7.27 -4.99 11.39
C ASP A 137 -8.22 -6.15 11.06
N LEU A 138 -9.45 -5.85 10.64
CA LEU A 138 -10.45 -6.84 10.25
C LEU A 138 -10.53 -7.04 8.74
N GLN A 139 -10.17 -6.01 7.95
CA GLN A 139 -10.21 -6.07 6.48
C GLN A 139 -9.50 -7.28 5.88
N PRO A 140 -8.26 -7.64 6.28
CA PRO A 140 -7.58 -8.78 5.69
C PRO A 140 -8.27 -10.12 5.99
N LEU A 141 -9.02 -10.21 7.10
CA LEU A 141 -9.72 -11.43 7.49
C LEU A 141 -10.87 -11.76 6.54
N GLU A 142 -11.53 -10.75 5.97
CA GLU A 142 -12.54 -10.95 4.93
C GLU A 142 -11.92 -11.53 3.65
N THR A 143 -10.79 -10.96 3.19
CA THR A 143 -10.06 -11.45 2.00
C THR A 143 -9.54 -12.87 2.19
N LEU A 144 -9.09 -13.22 3.41
CA LEU A 144 -8.58 -14.57 3.72
C LEU A 144 -9.63 -15.67 3.53
N VAL A 145 -10.92 -15.38 3.75
CA VAL A 145 -12.03 -16.34 3.64
C VAL A 145 -12.88 -16.16 2.39
N ASP A 146 -12.65 -15.11 1.60
CA ASP A 146 -13.35 -14.90 0.34
C ASP A 146 -13.00 -16.05 -0.63
N PRO A 147 -14.01 -16.77 -1.17
CA PRO A 147 -13.80 -17.96 -1.99
C PRO A 147 -13.15 -17.67 -3.34
N ASP A 148 -13.27 -16.44 -3.85
CA ASP A 148 -12.69 -16.00 -5.10
C ASP A 148 -11.28 -15.41 -4.89
N GLU A 149 -10.89 -15.02 -3.66
CA GLU A 149 -9.58 -14.46 -3.33
C GLU A 149 -8.63 -15.51 -2.71
N MET A 150 -8.55 -15.65 -1.38
CA MET A 150 -7.62 -16.56 -0.69
C MET A 150 -8.26 -17.88 -0.23
N ALA A 151 -9.59 -17.93 -0.19
CA ALA A 151 -10.42 -19.13 -0.13
C ALA A 151 -10.24 -20.08 1.06
N PHE A 152 -9.79 -19.60 2.23
CA PHE A 152 -9.88 -20.44 3.43
C PHE A 152 -11.35 -20.76 3.75
N PRO A 153 -11.69 -22.02 4.09
CA PRO A 153 -13.08 -22.38 4.38
C PRO A 153 -13.61 -21.76 5.67
N SER A 154 -12.73 -21.27 6.55
CA SER A 154 -13.06 -20.50 7.75
C SER A 154 -11.80 -19.86 8.33
N LEU A 155 -11.98 -18.83 9.17
CA LEU A 155 -10.88 -18.29 9.98
C LEU A 155 -10.24 -19.34 10.89
N ALA A 156 -11.01 -20.30 11.42
CA ALA A 156 -10.47 -21.38 12.23
C ALA A 156 -9.49 -22.28 11.43
N ALA A 157 -9.81 -22.57 10.16
CA ALA A 157 -8.92 -23.33 9.28
C ALA A 157 -7.65 -22.56 8.95
N MET A 158 -7.75 -21.24 8.76
CA MET A 158 -6.59 -20.37 8.60
C MET A 158 -5.71 -20.34 9.86
N VAL A 159 -6.30 -20.25 11.06
CA VAL A 159 -5.52 -20.27 12.32
C VAL A 159 -4.78 -21.59 12.45
N ALA A 160 -5.47 -22.71 12.25
CA ALA A 160 -4.87 -24.04 12.31
C ALA A 160 -3.73 -24.21 11.29
N ARG A 161 -3.82 -23.57 10.11
CA ARG A 161 -2.70 -23.55 9.15
C ARG A 161 -1.49 -22.82 9.73
N VAL A 162 -1.68 -21.62 10.27
CA VAL A 162 -0.59 -20.80 10.83
C VAL A 162 0.07 -21.50 12.03
N GLU A 163 -0.70 -22.14 12.90
CA GLU A 163 -0.19 -22.89 14.05
C GLU A 163 0.74 -24.07 13.66
N LEU A 164 0.57 -24.64 12.46
CA LEU A 164 1.35 -25.78 11.99
C LEU A 164 2.64 -25.40 11.25
N LEU A 165 2.87 -24.11 11.01
CA LEU A 165 4.01 -23.62 10.26
C LEU A 165 5.15 -23.24 11.23
N PRO A 166 6.31 -23.94 11.20
CA PRO A 166 7.44 -23.68 12.12
C PRO A 166 7.93 -22.24 12.09
N GLU A 167 7.78 -21.56 10.95
CA GLU A 167 8.23 -20.18 10.76
C GLU A 167 7.44 -19.18 11.61
N TYR A 168 6.30 -19.56 12.20
CA TYR A 168 5.53 -18.72 13.13
C TYR A 168 5.72 -19.08 14.61
N GLU A 169 6.49 -20.13 14.93
CA GLU A 169 6.75 -20.56 16.31
C GLU A 169 7.37 -19.41 17.13
N GLY A 170 6.75 -19.06 18.26
CA GLY A 170 7.20 -18.00 19.17
C GLY A 170 6.94 -16.56 18.69
N ARG A 171 6.60 -16.35 17.41
CA ARG A 171 6.44 -14.99 16.85
C ARG A 171 5.16 -14.31 17.30
N PHE A 172 4.09 -15.06 17.49
CA PHE A 172 2.84 -14.53 18.02
C PHE A 172 2.95 -14.21 19.50
N GLU A 173 3.69 -15.02 20.27
CA GLU A 173 4.02 -14.76 21.66
C GLU A 173 4.88 -13.51 21.80
N GLU A 174 5.88 -13.33 20.93
CA GLU A 174 6.69 -12.11 20.87
C GLU A 174 5.85 -10.86 20.55
N ALA A 175 4.92 -10.95 19.60
CA ALA A 175 4.16 -9.81 19.11
C ALA A 175 2.92 -9.45 19.96
N PHE A 176 2.29 -10.44 20.60
CA PHE A 176 0.96 -10.32 21.23
C PHE A 176 0.80 -11.10 22.54
N GLU A 177 1.88 -11.65 23.10
CA GLU A 177 1.87 -12.41 24.36
C GLU A 177 0.85 -13.57 24.35
N GLY A 178 0.63 -14.18 23.19
CA GLY A 178 -0.27 -15.31 23.05
C GLY A 178 -0.16 -16.00 21.69
N PRO A 179 -0.81 -17.17 21.54
CA PRO A 179 -0.70 -17.99 20.33
C PRO A 179 -1.43 -17.35 19.15
N PRO A 180 -1.24 -17.88 17.92
CA PRO A 180 -2.03 -17.45 16.75
C PRO A 180 -3.54 -17.42 17.03
N SER A 181 -4.20 -16.39 16.54
CA SER A 181 -5.66 -16.28 16.50
C SER A 181 -6.05 -15.42 15.30
N ALA A 182 -7.31 -15.50 14.84
CA ALA A 182 -7.77 -14.66 13.73
C ALA A 182 -7.57 -13.17 14.03
N GLU A 183 -7.90 -12.75 15.25
CA GLU A 183 -7.69 -11.38 15.74
C GLU A 183 -6.21 -10.97 15.68
N ARG A 184 -5.28 -11.81 16.17
CA ARG A 184 -3.84 -11.48 16.17
C ARG A 184 -3.26 -11.48 14.75
N ILE A 185 -3.75 -12.35 13.86
CA ILE A 185 -3.35 -12.37 12.45
C ILE A 185 -3.80 -11.09 11.75
N GLY A 186 -5.07 -10.71 11.91
CA GLY A 186 -5.59 -9.45 11.37
C GLY A 186 -4.84 -8.23 11.92
N ARG A 187 -4.56 -8.21 13.23
CA ARG A 187 -3.76 -7.16 13.88
C ARG A 187 -2.31 -7.09 13.42
N ALA A 188 -1.67 -8.23 13.16
CA ALA A 188 -0.32 -8.28 12.61
C ALA A 188 -0.29 -7.65 11.21
N LEU A 189 -1.18 -8.11 10.33
CA LEU A 189 -1.34 -7.55 8.98
C LEU A 189 -1.64 -6.05 9.04
N GLY A 190 -2.60 -5.62 9.86
CA GLY A 190 -2.91 -4.21 10.08
C GLY A 190 -1.73 -3.39 10.60
N SER A 191 -0.89 -3.95 11.47
CA SER A 191 0.33 -3.28 11.96
C SER A 191 1.31 -3.02 10.82
N TYR A 192 1.51 -3.99 9.92
CA TYR A 192 2.34 -3.80 8.73
C TYR A 192 1.73 -2.82 7.73
N LEU A 193 0.42 -2.92 7.45
CA LEU A 193 -0.25 -2.01 6.52
C LEU A 193 -0.17 -0.53 6.95
N ARG A 194 -0.13 -0.26 8.27
CA ARG A 194 0.10 1.09 8.81
C ARG A 194 1.49 1.67 8.52
N THR A 195 2.45 0.85 8.09
CA THR A 195 3.82 1.30 7.79
C THR A 195 3.99 1.77 6.35
N LEU A 196 3.01 1.51 5.48
CA LEU A 196 3.05 1.82 4.05
C LEU A 196 2.75 3.31 3.77
N LEU A 197 3.48 4.18 4.47
CA LEU A 197 3.28 5.64 4.47
C LEU A 197 4.13 6.29 3.38
N SER A 198 3.48 6.74 2.30
CA SER A 198 4.14 7.36 1.15
C SER A 198 3.68 8.80 0.96
N ALA A 199 4.64 9.72 1.05
CA ALA A 199 4.39 11.17 1.00
C ALA A 199 5.70 11.91 0.74
N ASN A 200 5.82 13.17 1.18
CA ASN A 200 6.93 14.06 0.84
C ASN A 200 7.10 14.23 -0.69
N SER A 201 5.98 14.15 -1.41
CA SER A 201 5.90 14.33 -2.85
C SER A 201 6.34 15.74 -3.26
N PRO A 202 6.63 15.98 -4.56
CA PRO A 202 6.79 17.33 -5.09
C PRO A 202 5.68 18.30 -4.63
N PHE A 203 4.41 17.85 -4.66
CA PHE A 203 3.29 18.63 -4.15
C PHE A 203 3.45 18.97 -2.67
N ASP A 204 3.81 18.00 -1.83
CA ASP A 204 3.92 18.22 -0.38
C ASP A 204 5.00 19.26 -0.05
N ARG A 205 6.16 19.16 -0.69
CA ARG A 205 7.27 20.13 -0.50
C ARG A 205 6.90 21.52 -0.99
N TRP A 206 6.14 21.64 -2.08
CA TRP A 206 5.66 22.92 -2.57
C TRP A 206 4.57 23.54 -1.69
N TYR A 207 3.52 22.77 -1.38
CA TYR A 207 2.32 23.26 -0.73
C TYR A 207 2.48 23.42 0.79
N PHE A 208 3.05 22.42 1.46
CA PHE A 208 3.27 22.44 2.91
C PHE A 208 4.69 22.88 3.28
N GLY A 209 5.69 22.52 2.48
CA GLY A 209 7.11 22.84 2.75
C GLY A 209 7.55 24.24 2.29
N GLY A 210 6.76 24.92 1.45
CA GLY A 210 7.09 26.24 0.89
C GLY A 210 8.21 26.23 -0.15
N GLU A 211 8.61 25.07 -0.65
CA GLU A 211 9.69 24.90 -1.62
C GLU A 211 9.18 25.23 -3.04
N THR A 212 9.34 26.48 -3.47
CA THR A 212 8.66 27.02 -4.65
C THR A 212 8.96 26.26 -5.94
N ASP A 213 10.14 25.68 -6.07
CA ASP A 213 10.60 24.99 -7.29
C ASP A 213 10.38 23.48 -7.26
N ALA A 214 9.77 22.94 -6.19
CA ALA A 214 9.48 21.51 -6.09
C ALA A 214 8.46 21.03 -7.14
N VAL A 215 7.57 21.91 -7.60
CA VAL A 215 6.54 21.61 -8.62
C VAL A 215 6.73 22.48 -9.86
N ILE A 216 6.68 21.85 -11.03
CA ILE A 216 6.80 22.54 -12.32
C ILE A 216 5.62 23.49 -12.59
N PRO A 217 5.78 24.54 -13.41
CA PRO A 217 4.70 25.49 -13.69
C PRO A 217 3.39 24.88 -14.22
N ALA A 218 3.47 23.81 -15.03
CA ALA A 218 2.29 23.12 -15.55
C ALA A 218 1.46 22.46 -14.43
N ALA A 219 2.13 21.75 -13.51
CA ALA A 219 1.47 21.12 -12.37
C ALA A 219 0.86 22.15 -11.39
N LYS A 220 1.45 23.35 -11.25
CA LYS A 220 0.83 24.45 -10.49
C LYS A 220 -0.47 24.94 -11.14
N ARG A 221 -0.51 25.05 -12.47
CA ARG A 221 -1.76 25.41 -13.18
C ARG A 221 -2.79 24.29 -13.05
N GLY A 222 -2.37 23.03 -13.17
CA GLY A 222 -3.19 21.85 -12.87
C GLY A 222 -3.80 21.89 -11.48
N PHE A 223 -3.03 22.24 -10.45
CA PHE A 223 -3.55 22.42 -9.09
C PHE A 223 -4.67 23.48 -9.03
N PHE A 224 -4.49 24.64 -9.65
CA PHE A 224 -5.52 25.69 -9.66
C PHE A 224 -6.77 25.29 -10.45
N LEU A 225 -6.62 24.50 -11.51
CA LEU A 225 -7.75 23.90 -12.22
C LEU A 225 -8.48 22.89 -11.33
N PHE A 226 -7.73 21.98 -10.70
CA PHE A 226 -8.25 20.89 -9.86
C PHE A 226 -9.12 21.39 -8.70
N PHE A 227 -8.65 22.43 -7.99
CA PHE A 227 -9.40 23.05 -6.87
C PHE A 227 -10.26 24.25 -7.29
N GLY A 228 -10.33 24.54 -8.58
CA GLY A 228 -11.06 25.67 -9.15
C GLY A 228 -12.01 25.22 -10.25
N GLY A 229 -11.68 25.58 -11.50
CA GLY A 229 -12.58 25.42 -12.65
C GLY A 229 -12.99 23.99 -12.98
N ALA A 230 -12.20 22.98 -12.60
CA ALA A 230 -12.51 21.57 -12.85
C ALA A 230 -13.30 20.89 -11.71
N GLY A 231 -13.43 21.53 -10.54
CA GLY A 231 -14.25 21.03 -9.43
C GLY A 231 -13.78 19.72 -8.76
N CYS A 232 -12.64 19.14 -9.16
CA CYS A 232 -12.15 17.84 -8.64
C CYS A 232 -11.99 17.85 -7.12
N GLY A 233 -11.61 19.00 -6.54
CA GLY A 233 -11.45 19.21 -5.11
C GLY A 233 -12.74 19.11 -4.28
N GLU A 234 -13.92 19.01 -4.90
CA GLU A 234 -15.19 18.82 -4.16
C GLU A 234 -15.27 17.44 -3.49
N CYS A 235 -14.67 16.42 -4.11
CA CYS A 235 -14.51 15.08 -3.53
C CYS A 235 -13.04 14.81 -3.12
N HIS A 236 -12.08 15.24 -3.93
CA HIS A 236 -10.65 15.00 -3.65
C HIS A 236 -10.03 16.11 -2.79
N ARG A 237 -10.44 16.13 -1.52
CA ARG A 237 -10.15 17.24 -0.59
C ARG A 237 -8.74 17.23 0.00
N VAL A 238 -8.27 18.42 0.36
CA VAL A 238 -7.06 18.66 1.16
C VAL A 238 -7.42 19.41 2.43
N THR A 239 -6.73 19.12 3.53
CA THR A 239 -6.86 19.85 4.80
C THR A 239 -5.71 20.84 4.95
N GLN A 240 -5.70 21.62 6.05
CA GLN A 240 -4.62 22.57 6.32
C GLN A 240 -3.29 21.87 6.60
N GLU A 241 -3.34 20.66 7.17
CA GLU A 241 -2.16 19.93 7.65
C GLU A 241 -1.79 18.72 6.77
N ALA A 242 -2.72 18.23 5.92
CA ALA A 242 -2.52 17.01 5.15
C ALA A 242 -3.30 17.00 3.83
N ALA A 243 -2.84 16.17 2.89
CA ALA A 243 -3.44 16.03 1.57
C ALA A 243 -3.62 14.56 1.19
N LEU A 244 -4.70 13.93 1.65
CA LEU A 244 -5.06 12.57 1.20
C LEU A 244 -5.84 12.58 -0.12
N PHE A 245 -6.36 13.74 -0.54
CA PHE A 245 -7.12 13.91 -1.78
C PHE A 245 -8.34 13.00 -1.83
N THR A 246 -9.09 12.94 -0.74
CA THR A 246 -10.33 12.17 -0.63
C THR A 246 -11.19 12.79 0.46
N ASP A 247 -12.50 12.66 0.32
CA ASP A 247 -13.50 12.97 1.35
C ASP A 247 -13.97 11.71 2.10
N HIS A 248 -13.50 10.53 1.70
CA HIS A 248 -13.94 9.22 2.19
C HIS A 248 -15.44 8.93 1.99
N ASP A 249 -16.14 9.76 1.20
CA ASP A 249 -17.53 9.60 0.84
C ASP A 249 -17.67 8.69 -0.39
N PHE A 250 -18.91 8.47 -0.82
CA PHE A 250 -19.26 7.56 -1.92
C PHE A 250 -20.05 8.31 -2.98
N HIS A 251 -19.61 8.19 -4.23
CA HIS A 251 -20.16 8.93 -5.36
C HIS A 251 -20.40 8.03 -6.56
N ASP A 252 -21.42 8.37 -7.34
CA ASP A 252 -21.74 7.69 -8.57
C ASP A 252 -21.27 8.55 -9.75
N THR A 253 -20.24 8.07 -10.45
CA THR A 253 -19.68 8.69 -11.66
C THR A 253 -20.22 8.03 -12.94
N GLY A 254 -21.09 7.03 -12.78
CA GLY A 254 -21.66 6.20 -13.85
C GLY A 254 -20.82 4.98 -14.23
N VAL A 255 -19.57 4.84 -13.74
CA VAL A 255 -18.72 3.68 -14.08
C VAL A 255 -19.34 2.38 -13.55
N ALA A 256 -19.76 2.36 -12.28
CA ALA A 256 -20.35 1.17 -11.67
C ALA A 256 -21.71 0.81 -12.30
N TRP A 257 -22.48 1.83 -12.71
CA TRP A 257 -23.71 1.65 -13.48
C TRP A 257 -23.44 0.97 -14.83
N ALA A 258 -22.46 1.46 -15.59
CA ALA A 258 -22.11 0.90 -16.89
C ALA A 258 -21.54 -0.53 -16.80
N GLY A 259 -20.92 -0.87 -15.65
CA GLY A 259 -20.33 -2.18 -15.39
C GLY A 259 -21.23 -3.17 -14.64
N ASP A 260 -22.50 -2.86 -14.41
CA ASP A 260 -23.44 -3.65 -13.60
C ASP A 260 -22.92 -3.98 -12.18
N ASP A 261 -22.05 -3.13 -11.60
CA ASP A 261 -21.58 -3.24 -10.22
C ASP A 261 -22.52 -2.46 -9.29
N PRO A 262 -23.25 -3.08 -8.35
CA PRO A 262 -24.17 -2.34 -7.48
C PRO A 262 -23.50 -1.31 -6.55
N GLY A 263 -22.17 -1.37 -6.40
CA GLY A 263 -21.39 -0.48 -5.55
C GLY A 263 -21.78 -0.59 -4.08
N ARG A 264 -21.87 0.53 -3.39
CA ARG A 264 -22.24 0.60 -1.97
C ARG A 264 -23.60 -0.03 -1.63
N TYR A 265 -24.51 -0.14 -2.61
CA TYR A 265 -25.80 -0.83 -2.43
C TYR A 265 -25.65 -2.27 -1.93
N GLU A 266 -24.56 -2.96 -2.26
CA GLU A 266 -24.28 -4.32 -1.79
C GLU A 266 -24.21 -4.41 -0.26
N VAL A 267 -23.80 -3.32 0.37
CA VAL A 267 -23.61 -3.21 1.81
C VAL A 267 -24.85 -2.67 2.49
N THR A 268 -25.43 -1.59 1.94
CA THR A 268 -26.50 -0.85 2.64
C THR A 268 -27.90 -1.29 2.27
N HIS A 269 -28.08 -1.94 1.11
CA HIS A 269 -29.38 -2.26 0.50
C HIS A 269 -30.33 -1.07 0.33
N ASP A 270 -29.80 0.15 0.38
CA ASP A 270 -30.55 1.40 0.15
C ASP A 270 -30.43 1.79 -1.33
N PRO A 271 -31.53 1.81 -2.10
CA PRO A 271 -31.50 2.17 -3.51
C PRO A 271 -30.83 3.51 -3.82
N ALA A 272 -30.78 4.46 -2.88
CA ALA A 272 -30.09 5.73 -3.05
C ALA A 272 -28.55 5.61 -3.10
N HIS A 273 -27.99 4.47 -2.68
CA HIS A 273 -26.55 4.19 -2.70
C HIS A 273 -26.11 3.31 -3.88
N ARG A 274 -26.98 3.07 -4.86
CA ARG A 274 -26.62 2.30 -6.07
C ARG A 274 -25.48 2.97 -6.81
N TRP A 275 -24.54 2.16 -7.28
CA TRP A 275 -23.40 2.55 -8.12
C TRP A 275 -22.43 3.54 -7.46
N GLN A 276 -22.66 3.89 -6.20
CA GLN A 276 -21.74 4.73 -5.46
C GLN A 276 -20.50 3.94 -5.09
N ILE A 277 -19.34 4.50 -5.41
CA ILE A 277 -18.01 3.98 -5.10
C ILE A 277 -17.30 4.99 -4.23
N LYS A 278 -16.50 4.50 -3.27
CA LYS A 278 -15.72 5.34 -2.37
C LYS A 278 -14.70 6.18 -3.13
N THR A 279 -14.59 7.46 -2.79
CA THR A 279 -13.51 8.33 -3.31
C THR A 279 -12.13 7.79 -2.89
N PRO A 280 -11.25 7.37 -3.81
CA PRO A 280 -9.94 6.85 -3.45
C PRO A 280 -8.98 7.98 -3.03
N ILE A 281 -7.95 7.62 -2.25
CA ILE A 281 -6.79 8.47 -1.99
C ILE A 281 -6.03 8.64 -3.32
N LEU A 282 -5.68 9.88 -3.71
CA LEU A 282 -4.93 10.14 -4.96
C LEU A 282 -3.40 10.20 -4.79
N ARG A 283 -2.88 10.01 -3.57
CA ARG A 283 -1.43 9.88 -3.37
C ARG A 283 -0.91 8.68 -4.17
N ASN A 284 0.18 8.89 -4.91
CA ASN A 284 0.78 7.91 -5.81
C ASN A 284 -0.10 7.43 -6.98
N VAL A 285 -1.17 8.15 -7.35
CA VAL A 285 -2.07 7.74 -8.43
C VAL A 285 -1.36 7.53 -9.79
N ALA A 286 -0.23 8.18 -10.01
CA ALA A 286 0.58 7.97 -11.22
C ALA A 286 1.25 6.58 -11.30
N LEU A 287 1.25 5.80 -10.22
CA LEU A 287 1.86 4.47 -10.15
C LEU A 287 0.84 3.31 -10.17
N THR A 288 -0.46 3.63 -10.13
CA THR A 288 -1.51 2.67 -9.77
C THR A 288 -2.56 2.50 -10.86
N SER A 289 -2.16 2.65 -12.13
CA SER A 289 -2.99 2.23 -13.26
C SER A 289 -3.30 0.73 -13.18
N PRO A 290 -4.34 0.22 -13.85
CA PRO A 290 -5.45 0.97 -14.44
C PRO A 290 -6.39 1.51 -13.35
N TYR A 291 -7.26 2.45 -13.73
CA TYR A 291 -8.04 3.29 -12.86
C TYR A 291 -9.51 2.91 -12.81
N MET A 292 -10.23 3.54 -11.88
CA MET A 292 -11.59 3.21 -11.46
C MET A 292 -11.67 1.90 -10.67
N HIS A 293 -12.81 1.66 -10.02
CA HIS A 293 -13.02 0.45 -9.22
C HIS A 293 -12.96 -0.86 -10.02
N ASP A 294 -13.04 -0.81 -11.34
CA ASP A 294 -13.07 -1.96 -12.26
C ASP A 294 -11.88 -1.98 -13.24
N GLY A 295 -10.93 -1.05 -13.09
CA GLY A 295 -9.75 -0.94 -13.96
C GLY A 295 -10.10 -0.60 -15.41
N SER A 296 -11.22 0.08 -15.66
CA SER A 296 -11.71 0.38 -17.03
C SER A 296 -10.87 1.38 -17.80
N LEU A 297 -10.14 2.28 -17.12
CA LEU A 297 -9.34 3.33 -17.75
C LEU A 297 -7.84 3.05 -17.54
N ALA A 298 -7.06 3.04 -18.62
CA ALA A 298 -5.65 2.64 -18.57
C ALA A 298 -4.71 3.77 -18.12
N THR A 299 -5.07 5.03 -18.36
CA THR A 299 -4.16 6.18 -18.14
C THR A 299 -4.82 7.31 -17.37
N LEU A 300 -4.00 8.15 -16.70
CA LEU A 300 -4.51 9.38 -16.07
C LEU A 300 -5.15 10.33 -17.08
N ALA A 301 -4.66 10.35 -18.32
CA ALA A 301 -5.25 11.13 -19.40
C ALA A 301 -6.68 10.66 -19.71
N GLU A 302 -6.90 9.34 -19.77
CA GLU A 302 -8.24 8.77 -19.95
C GLU A 302 -9.17 9.09 -18.77
N VAL A 303 -8.64 9.10 -17.53
CA VAL A 303 -9.43 9.50 -16.34
C VAL A 303 -9.86 10.97 -16.45
N VAL A 304 -8.93 11.87 -16.77
CA VAL A 304 -9.23 13.29 -16.90
C VAL A 304 -10.22 13.54 -18.03
N GLU A 305 -10.04 12.90 -19.19
CA GLU A 305 -10.96 13.02 -20.32
C GLU A 305 -12.35 12.44 -19.99
N PHE A 306 -12.42 11.33 -19.26
CA PHE A 306 -13.69 10.76 -18.79
C PHE A 306 -14.49 11.79 -17.95
N TYR A 307 -13.84 12.48 -17.02
CA TYR A 307 -14.50 13.52 -16.24
C TYR A 307 -14.79 14.77 -17.09
N ASN A 308 -13.92 15.13 -18.03
CA ASN A 308 -14.13 16.24 -18.95
C ASN A 308 -15.41 16.05 -19.81
N GLN A 309 -15.72 14.81 -20.17
CA GLN A 309 -16.95 14.42 -20.88
C GLN A 309 -18.19 14.30 -19.98
N GLY A 310 -18.04 14.44 -18.65
CA GLY A 310 -19.14 14.31 -17.70
C GLY A 310 -19.47 12.87 -17.29
N GLY A 311 -18.47 11.99 -17.27
CA GLY A 311 -18.61 10.61 -16.82
C GLY A 311 -19.52 9.74 -17.71
N PHE A 312 -20.15 8.72 -17.14
CA PHE A 312 -21.20 7.97 -17.84
C PHE A 312 -22.59 8.43 -17.38
N PRO A 313 -23.30 9.23 -18.20
CA PRO A 313 -24.54 9.86 -17.76
C PRO A 313 -25.67 8.83 -17.66
N HIS A 314 -26.39 8.86 -16.53
CA HIS A 314 -27.62 8.11 -16.29
C HIS A 314 -28.50 8.82 -15.25
N GLU A 315 -29.72 8.32 -15.01
CA GLU A 315 -30.62 8.90 -14.00
C GLU A 315 -30.11 8.64 -12.58
N GLY A 316 -29.76 9.70 -11.85
CA GLY A 316 -29.30 9.61 -10.46
C GLY A 316 -27.78 9.67 -10.28
N VAL A 317 -27.01 9.84 -11.36
CA VAL A 317 -25.57 10.15 -11.30
C VAL A 317 -25.31 11.38 -10.42
N ASP A 318 -24.16 11.44 -9.76
CA ASP A 318 -23.82 12.57 -8.90
C ASP A 318 -23.88 13.89 -9.70
N PRO A 319 -24.64 14.90 -9.24
CA PRO A 319 -24.89 16.11 -10.01
C PRO A 319 -23.64 16.95 -10.31
N ARG A 320 -22.54 16.70 -9.60
CA ARG A 320 -21.24 17.34 -9.85
C ARG A 320 -20.53 16.78 -11.08
N ILE A 321 -20.92 15.57 -11.52
CA ILE A 321 -20.35 14.90 -12.68
C ILE A 321 -21.05 15.44 -13.93
N GLN A 322 -20.44 16.45 -14.54
CA GLN A 322 -20.94 17.17 -15.71
C GLN A 322 -19.77 17.48 -16.66
N PRO A 323 -20.02 17.69 -17.97
CA PRO A 323 -18.97 18.08 -18.90
C PRO A 323 -18.26 19.36 -18.43
N LEU A 324 -16.94 19.33 -18.40
CA LEU A 324 -16.12 20.42 -17.86
C LEU A 324 -15.68 21.42 -18.94
N GLY A 325 -15.58 20.96 -20.20
CA GLY A 325 -15.17 21.80 -21.33
C GLY A 325 -13.71 22.25 -21.27
N LEU A 326 -12.86 21.44 -20.64
CA LEU A 326 -11.42 21.66 -20.57
C LEU A 326 -10.79 21.51 -21.96
N SER A 327 -9.79 22.32 -22.23
CA SER A 327 -8.92 22.16 -23.38
C SER A 327 -7.89 21.03 -23.15
N GLU A 328 -7.34 20.48 -24.24
CA GLU A 328 -6.27 19.46 -24.18
C GLU A 328 -5.09 19.91 -23.30
N GLN A 329 -4.79 21.22 -23.27
CA GLN A 329 -3.73 21.77 -22.45
C GLN A 329 -4.10 21.73 -20.95
N GLU A 330 -5.34 22.06 -20.59
CA GLU A 330 -5.81 22.02 -19.21
C GLU A 330 -5.87 20.58 -18.68
N GLU A 331 -6.30 19.63 -19.52
CA GLU A 331 -6.26 18.21 -19.18
C GLU A 331 -4.84 17.72 -18.92
N ALA A 332 -3.89 18.07 -19.79
CA ALA A 332 -2.47 17.74 -19.60
C ALA A 332 -1.90 18.38 -18.32
N GLU A 333 -2.33 19.58 -17.97
CA GLU A 333 -1.93 20.27 -16.75
C GLU A 333 -2.48 19.58 -15.49
N LEU A 334 -3.72 19.09 -15.52
CA LEU A 334 -4.28 18.24 -14.47
C LEU A 334 -3.47 16.95 -14.30
N VAL A 335 -3.11 16.27 -15.40
CA VAL A 335 -2.25 15.09 -15.35
C VAL A 335 -0.90 15.42 -14.70
N LYS A 336 -0.27 16.55 -15.05
CA LYS A 336 0.98 16.99 -14.40
C LYS A 336 0.82 17.26 -12.92
N PHE A 337 -0.34 17.76 -12.50
CA PHE A 337 -0.64 17.89 -11.08
C PHE A 337 -0.75 16.51 -10.39
N LEU A 338 -1.48 15.56 -10.96
CA LEU A 338 -1.63 14.21 -10.40
C LEU A 338 -0.28 13.45 -10.31
N GLU A 339 0.59 13.61 -11.31
CA GLU A 339 1.95 13.06 -11.28
C GLU A 339 2.77 13.60 -10.09
N SER A 340 2.54 14.86 -9.71
CA SER A 340 3.25 15.52 -8.60
C SER A 340 2.89 14.99 -7.21
N LEU A 341 1.87 14.12 -7.11
CA LEU A 341 1.39 13.50 -5.86
C LEU A 341 2.13 12.22 -5.49
N THR A 342 3.16 11.86 -6.25
CA THR A 342 3.98 10.66 -6.01
C THR A 342 5.03 10.93 -4.94
N GLY A 343 5.00 10.15 -3.86
CA GLY A 343 5.95 10.26 -2.75
C GLY A 343 7.38 9.92 -3.18
N ASP A 344 8.37 10.57 -2.58
CA ASP A 344 9.79 10.34 -2.92
C ASP A 344 10.38 9.09 -2.25
N ASN A 345 9.65 8.51 -1.29
CA ASN A 345 10.04 7.34 -0.52
C ASN A 345 9.44 6.02 -1.03
N VAL A 346 8.81 6.00 -2.21
CA VAL A 346 8.19 4.78 -2.79
C VAL A 346 9.21 3.64 -2.92
N ASP A 347 10.39 3.91 -3.47
CA ASP A 347 11.43 2.88 -3.64
C ASP A 347 11.94 2.32 -2.30
N GLU A 348 11.92 3.12 -1.24
CA GLU A 348 12.26 2.68 0.11
C GLU A 348 11.22 1.69 0.63
N LEU A 349 9.92 1.99 0.49
CA LEU A 349 8.83 1.10 0.87
C LEU A 349 8.87 -0.24 0.12
N VAL A 350 9.21 -0.22 -1.17
CA VAL A 350 9.37 -1.44 -1.97
C VAL A 350 10.55 -2.28 -1.48
N ARG A 351 11.70 -1.65 -1.16
CA ARG A 351 12.85 -2.36 -0.60
C ARG A 351 12.55 -2.95 0.78
N GLU A 352 11.84 -2.22 1.64
CA GLU A 352 11.42 -2.69 2.96
C GLU A 352 10.48 -3.90 2.87
N ALA A 353 9.54 -3.90 1.93
CA ALA A 353 8.66 -5.05 1.72
C ALA A 353 9.47 -6.32 1.42
N ARG A 354 10.54 -6.21 0.63
CA ARG A 354 11.41 -7.35 0.25
C ARG A 354 12.36 -7.82 1.36
N SER A 355 12.64 -7.00 2.36
CA SER A 355 13.76 -7.23 3.29
C SER A 355 13.59 -8.45 4.21
N HIS A 356 12.40 -9.04 4.31
CA HIS A 356 12.15 -10.28 5.06
C HIS A 356 12.09 -11.54 4.19
N ALA A 357 11.97 -11.41 2.87
CA ALA A 357 12.01 -12.58 1.98
C ALA A 357 13.43 -13.19 1.93
N ALA A 358 14.46 -12.38 2.17
CA ALA A 358 15.85 -12.80 2.07
C ALA A 358 16.43 -13.43 3.36
N SER A 359 15.80 -13.22 4.52
CA SER A 359 16.36 -13.64 5.81
C SER A 359 16.06 -15.07 6.25
N ASP A 360 15.25 -15.77 5.46
CA ASP A 360 14.75 -17.10 5.78
C ASP A 360 15.21 -18.17 4.79
N VAL A 361 16.02 -17.78 3.81
CA VAL A 361 16.79 -18.74 3.00
C VAL A 361 18.08 -19.06 3.76
N SER A 362 17.94 -19.72 4.90
CA SER A 362 19.05 -20.48 5.48
C SER A 362 18.91 -21.94 5.01
N ASP A 363 19.85 -22.33 4.15
CA ASP A 363 20.17 -23.66 3.59
C ASP A 363 19.32 -24.89 3.96
#